data_AF-A0A8S3CZ57-F1
#
_entry.id   AF-A0A8S3CZ57-F1
#
_cell.length_a   1.000
_cell.length_b   1.000
_cell.length_c   1.000
_cell.angle_alpha   90.00
_cell.angle_beta   90.00
_cell.angle_gamma   90.00
#
_symmetry.space_group_name_H-M   'P 1'
#
loop_
_entity.id
_entity.type
_entity.pdbx_description
1 polymer ?
#
loop_
_entity_poly.entity_id
_entity_poly.type
_entity_poly.pdbx_seq_one_letter_code
_entity_poly.pdbx_strand_id
1 'polypeptide(L)'
;NVEPISLDGHLTLNSTSASIHRRSNFFVAVVGMGKNRRGLEIYGWLQESNSYGEYVRNCSVFLVPANNQGVIKYSNAGCGYPGWNWSHWPGTTCLVKPPSELFEGYCNLTAKNWLAGGTSIAGRDGMFSNDFFVLDIAFRRSVYCFDNRITVLTTNLKLLQQIKRPVVTTLFQSNFSNLENAEQTPFTLNNDEIISEFPYEKSFENHDLDSVTDHRKITYYLHSNENSNQSYRLVLRRSEQQMIYLNQSYLIDPKNNPIIDIKSKHFREAKYEDNEKYFKTTKDNYGLGYIEHLNVDDGTASFVYTILIGHEQSNQWMEEFSHSSKDPWASVDLTDLPPSLILSKSDDTHIFYDRDTDTTCYTCYSTDRLEVNIGLVRSFEQPCMAMVRGRGPGTITVSIATTDFMLNKTMSMVLKGKWANAELLSDDENGCVHVRTEATADDDTKVTVWQRIYMPVEFEISQSYD
;
A
#
# COMPACT_ATOMS: atom_id res chain seq x y z
N ASN A 1 -0.80 -2.13 39.44
CA ASN A 1 -0.44 -2.81 38.17
C ASN A 1 -1.35 -2.26 37.10
N VAL A 2 -0.80 -1.49 36.16
CA VAL A 2 -1.53 -1.09 34.95
C VAL A 2 -1.16 -2.14 33.92
N GLU A 3 -2.12 -2.97 33.51
CA GLU A 3 -1.92 -3.91 32.42
C GLU A 3 -1.66 -3.10 31.13
N PRO A 4 -0.64 -3.46 30.33
CA PRO A 4 -0.41 -2.81 29.04
C PRO A 4 -1.64 -2.99 28.14
N ILE A 5 -2.17 -1.88 27.61
CA ILE A 5 -3.23 -1.94 26.61
C ILE A 5 -2.61 -2.28 25.26
N SER A 6 -3.11 -3.31 24.58
CA SER A 6 -2.73 -3.56 23.19
C SER A 6 -3.39 -2.52 22.28
N LEU A 7 -2.58 -1.79 21.53
CA LEU A 7 -3.05 -0.80 20.55
C LEU A 7 -3.37 -1.50 19.22
N ASP A 8 -4.35 -2.38 19.21
CA ASP A 8 -4.75 -3.12 18.01
C ASP A 8 -5.83 -2.35 17.25
N GLY A 9 -5.76 -2.37 15.92
CA GLY A 9 -6.78 -1.77 15.06
C GLY A 9 -6.22 -1.15 13.79
N HIS A 10 -7.04 -0.32 13.15
CA HIS A 10 -6.69 0.44 11.97
C HIS A 10 -6.94 1.93 12.20
N LEU A 11 -5.92 2.76 11.91
CA LEU A 11 -5.98 4.20 12.05
C LEU A 11 -5.77 4.86 10.67
N THR A 12 -6.78 5.60 10.22
CA THR A 12 -6.71 6.37 8.99
C THR A 12 -6.25 7.81 9.27
N LEU A 13 -5.24 8.27 8.52
CA LEU A 13 -4.64 9.61 8.64
C LEU A 13 -4.74 10.36 7.30
N ASN A 14 -5.98 10.54 6.84
CA ASN A 14 -6.31 11.11 5.53
C ASN A 14 -5.72 12.51 5.28
N SER A 15 -5.61 13.36 6.29
CA SER A 15 -4.96 14.68 6.16
C SER A 15 -3.50 14.59 5.73
N THR A 16 -2.86 13.46 5.97
CA THR A 16 -1.48 13.16 5.59
C THR A 16 -1.37 12.09 4.52
N SER A 17 -2.48 11.58 3.97
CA SER A 17 -2.46 10.45 3.01
C SER A 17 -1.71 9.23 3.55
N ALA A 18 -2.03 8.83 4.77
CA ALA A 18 -1.45 7.67 5.42
C ALA A 18 -2.51 6.82 6.13
N SER A 19 -2.17 5.57 6.42
CA SER A 19 -2.94 4.66 7.26
C SER A 19 -2.00 3.76 8.04
N ILE A 20 -2.38 3.39 9.26
CA ILE A 20 -1.61 2.52 10.16
C ILE A 20 -2.50 1.34 10.52
N HIS A 21 -2.02 0.13 10.23
CA HIS A 21 -2.66 -1.11 10.64
C HIS A 21 -1.79 -1.79 11.68
N ARG A 22 -2.36 -2.15 12.82
CA ARG A 22 -1.60 -2.70 13.95
C ARG A 22 -2.30 -3.89 14.56
N ARG A 23 -1.50 -4.89 14.89
CA ARG A 23 -1.85 -5.98 15.80
C ARG A 23 -0.73 -6.13 16.82
N SER A 24 -0.94 -6.98 17.81
CA SER A 24 -0.07 -7.08 18.99
C SER A 24 1.42 -7.23 18.62
N ASN A 25 1.74 -7.97 17.56
CA ASN A 25 3.10 -8.34 17.15
C ASN A 25 3.59 -7.69 15.84
N PHE A 26 2.88 -6.73 15.24
CA PHE A 26 3.39 -5.98 14.09
C PHE A 26 2.65 -4.66 13.90
N PHE A 27 3.23 -3.75 13.12
CA PHE A 27 2.43 -2.70 12.49
C PHE A 27 2.84 -2.52 11.02
N VAL A 28 1.91 -1.97 10.25
CA VAL A 28 2.06 -1.63 8.84
C VAL A 28 1.67 -0.17 8.66
N ALA A 29 2.55 0.62 8.05
CA ALA A 29 2.24 1.96 7.60
C ALA A 29 2.05 1.96 6.09
N VAL A 30 0.88 2.41 5.63
CA VAL A 30 0.59 2.63 4.21
C VAL A 30 0.62 4.13 3.95
N VAL A 31 1.46 4.58 3.02
CA VAL A 31 1.72 6.01 2.84
C VAL A 31 1.79 6.38 1.37
N GLY A 32 0.86 7.25 0.94
CA GLY A 32 0.79 7.79 -0.42
C GLY A 32 0.98 9.31 -0.48
N MET A 33 0.50 9.93 -1.56
CA MET A 33 0.51 11.39 -1.74
C MET A 33 -0.80 11.84 -2.40
N GLY A 34 -1.36 12.94 -1.89
CA GLY A 34 -2.54 13.61 -2.45
C GLY A 34 -2.22 15.04 -2.89
N LYS A 35 -3.06 15.59 -3.75
CA LYS A 35 -2.94 16.97 -4.25
C LYS A 35 -3.02 18.00 -3.13
N ASN A 36 -2.26 19.10 -3.29
CA ASN A 36 -2.18 20.26 -2.39
C ASN A 36 -1.85 19.91 -0.93
N ARG A 37 -1.16 18.80 -0.72
CA ARG A 37 -0.54 18.45 0.56
C ARG A 37 0.95 18.30 0.31
N ARG A 38 1.78 18.77 1.24
CA ARG A 38 3.21 18.46 1.17
C ARG A 38 3.35 16.95 1.34
N GLY A 39 3.66 16.25 0.26
CA GLY A 39 3.81 14.80 0.24
C GLY A 39 5.19 14.43 0.75
N LEU A 40 6.22 14.80 0.00
CA LEU A 40 7.62 14.51 0.34
C LEU A 40 8.41 15.81 0.39
N GLU A 41 9.34 15.91 1.33
CA GLU A 41 10.25 17.05 1.45
C GLU A 41 11.70 16.57 1.53
N ILE A 42 12.57 17.23 0.77
CA ILE A 42 14.00 16.96 0.71
C ILE A 42 14.75 18.27 0.92
N TYR A 43 15.67 18.24 1.89
CA TYR A 43 16.57 19.33 2.26
C TYR A 43 18.00 18.85 2.25
N GLY A 44 18.63 18.79 1.07
CA GLY A 44 19.96 18.20 0.88
C GLY A 44 21.07 18.84 1.71
N TRP A 45 20.90 20.09 2.15
CA TRP A 45 21.85 20.81 3.00
C TRP A 45 21.81 20.46 4.48
N LEU A 46 20.81 19.71 4.94
CA LEU A 46 20.79 19.19 6.31
C LEU A 46 21.73 17.97 6.41
N GLN A 47 22.38 17.81 7.56
CA GLN A 47 23.10 16.57 7.85
C GLN A 47 22.10 15.41 7.87
N GLU A 48 22.46 14.27 7.28
CA GLU A 48 21.62 13.07 7.21
C GLU A 48 20.24 13.33 6.55
N SER A 49 20.25 14.09 5.45
CA SER A 49 19.04 14.46 4.72
C SER A 49 18.42 13.32 3.89
N ASN A 50 17.13 13.46 3.61
CA ASN A 50 16.32 12.54 2.80
C ASN A 50 16.59 12.66 1.28
N SER A 51 17.82 12.98 0.86
CA SER A 51 18.18 13.30 -0.52
C SER A 51 17.90 12.21 -1.55
N TYR A 52 17.61 10.98 -1.12
CA TYR A 52 17.33 9.85 -2.01
C TYR A 52 15.90 9.33 -1.89
N GLY A 53 15.09 9.94 -1.02
CA GLY A 53 13.78 9.42 -0.64
C GLY A 53 12.65 9.71 -1.61
N GLU A 54 12.93 10.01 -2.89
CA GLU A 54 11.91 10.40 -3.90
C GLU A 54 10.69 9.48 -3.90
N TYR A 55 10.92 8.17 -3.72
CA TYR A 55 9.89 7.14 -3.84
C TYR A 55 9.28 6.65 -2.53
N VAL A 56 9.74 7.09 -1.36
CA VAL A 56 9.29 6.52 -0.07
C VAL A 56 7.78 6.69 0.19
N ARG A 57 7.13 7.59 -0.55
CA ARG A 57 5.69 7.86 -0.51
C ARG A 57 4.94 7.47 -1.80
N ASN A 58 5.55 6.66 -2.66
CA ASN A 58 4.87 6.08 -3.83
C ASN A 58 3.95 4.92 -3.41
N CYS A 59 2.99 5.23 -2.53
CA CYS A 59 2.09 4.27 -1.90
C CYS A 59 2.84 3.10 -1.27
N SER A 60 3.81 3.40 -0.41
CA SER A 60 4.61 2.40 0.30
C SER A 60 3.75 1.61 1.28
N VAL A 61 4.16 0.35 1.52
CA VAL A 61 3.56 -0.55 2.49
C VAL A 61 4.68 -1.02 3.40
N PHE A 62 4.91 -0.27 4.48
CA PHE A 62 6.05 -0.44 5.35
C PHE A 62 5.68 -1.26 6.58
N LEU A 63 6.12 -2.52 6.62
CA LEU A 63 5.82 -3.48 7.69
C LEU A 63 6.98 -3.59 8.67
N VAL A 64 6.67 -3.48 9.96
CA VAL A 64 7.61 -3.69 11.06
C VAL A 64 7.10 -4.83 11.96
N PRO A 65 7.70 -6.02 11.89
CA PRO A 65 7.33 -7.13 12.75
C PRO A 65 7.93 -6.96 14.14
N ALA A 66 7.35 -7.63 15.13
CA ALA A 66 7.99 -7.85 16.41
C ALA A 66 9.18 -8.81 16.26
N ASN A 67 10.19 -8.66 17.12
CA ASN A 67 11.25 -9.66 17.26
C ASN A 67 10.75 -10.88 18.08
N ASN A 68 11.62 -11.86 18.31
CA ASN A 68 11.31 -13.06 19.09
C ASN A 68 10.87 -12.78 20.54
N GLN A 69 11.09 -11.57 21.05
CA GLN A 69 10.67 -11.13 22.38
C GLN A 69 9.34 -10.36 22.36
N GLY A 70 8.67 -10.28 21.21
CA GLY A 70 7.42 -9.51 21.05
C GLY A 70 7.63 -8.00 20.92
N VAL A 71 8.88 -7.52 20.78
CA VAL A 71 9.19 -6.08 20.72
C VAL A 71 9.26 -5.61 19.27
N ILE A 72 8.48 -4.58 18.94
CA ILE A 72 8.50 -3.90 17.65
C ILE A 72 9.55 -2.80 17.67
N LYS A 73 10.54 -2.89 16.78
CA LYS A 73 11.57 -1.86 16.57
C LYS A 73 11.78 -1.62 15.08
N TYR A 74 12.11 -0.39 14.70
CA TYR A 74 12.36 -0.03 13.30
C TYR A 74 13.38 -0.93 12.61
N SER A 75 14.44 -1.35 13.31
CA SER A 75 15.44 -2.29 12.80
C SER A 75 14.85 -3.63 12.34
N ASN A 76 13.74 -4.07 12.94
CA ASN A 76 13.06 -5.32 12.57
C ASN A 76 12.44 -5.27 11.17
N ALA A 77 12.22 -4.06 10.63
CA ALA A 77 11.75 -3.89 9.26
C ALA A 77 12.82 -4.29 8.22
N GLY A 78 14.08 -4.46 8.64
CA GLY A 78 15.18 -4.73 7.72
C GLY A 78 15.77 -3.49 7.06
N CYS A 79 15.43 -2.28 7.52
CA CYS A 79 16.05 -1.09 6.99
C CYS A 79 17.54 -1.03 7.38
N GLY A 80 18.39 -0.74 6.41
CA GLY A 80 19.81 -0.40 6.60
C GLY A 80 20.12 0.85 5.80
N TYR A 81 21.14 1.62 6.18
CA TYR A 81 21.62 2.75 5.37
C TYR A 81 22.75 2.30 4.43
N PRO A 82 23.80 1.59 4.89
CA PRO A 82 24.85 1.13 3.98
C PRO A 82 24.30 0.21 2.89
N GLY A 83 24.57 0.52 1.62
CA GLY A 83 24.11 -0.30 0.48
C GLY A 83 22.60 -0.26 0.19
N TRP A 84 21.82 0.59 0.85
CA TRP A 84 20.37 0.65 0.64
C TRP A 84 20.00 1.22 -0.73
N ASN A 85 19.23 0.46 -1.49
CA ASN A 85 18.72 0.90 -2.77
C ASN A 85 17.37 1.62 -2.60
N TRP A 86 17.38 2.94 -2.76
CA TRP A 86 16.18 3.78 -2.57
C TRP A 86 15.11 3.60 -3.65
N SER A 87 15.43 3.00 -4.81
CA SER A 87 14.43 2.54 -5.78
C SER A 87 13.68 1.28 -5.33
N HIS A 88 14.10 0.65 -4.24
CA HIS A 88 13.47 -0.55 -3.69
C HIS A 88 12.90 -0.34 -2.29
N TRP A 89 12.22 0.80 -2.07
CA TRP A 89 11.50 1.01 -0.82
C TRP A 89 10.33 0.00 -0.70
N PRO A 90 10.14 -0.67 0.45
CA PRO A 90 9.10 -1.69 0.59
C PRO A 90 7.69 -1.20 0.21
N GLY A 91 7.03 -1.98 -0.65
CA GLY A 91 5.67 -1.76 -1.15
C GLY A 91 5.54 -0.73 -2.27
N THR A 92 6.56 0.08 -2.59
CA THR A 92 6.42 1.18 -3.56
C THR A 92 6.41 0.67 -4.99
N THR A 93 5.71 1.40 -5.87
CA THR A 93 5.92 1.29 -7.32
C THR A 93 6.68 2.51 -7.84
N CYS A 94 7.81 2.28 -8.51
CA CYS A 94 8.66 3.35 -9.02
C CYS A 94 9.64 2.84 -10.10
N LEU A 95 10.46 3.76 -10.62
CA LEU A 95 11.51 3.44 -11.58
C LEU A 95 12.79 3.03 -10.83
N VAL A 96 13.54 2.09 -11.40
CA VAL A 96 14.90 1.77 -10.93
C VAL A 96 15.87 2.79 -11.51
N LYS A 97 16.42 3.66 -10.63
CA LYS A 97 17.34 4.74 -10.97
C LYS A 97 18.71 4.50 -10.31
N PRO A 98 19.82 4.89 -10.96
CA PRO A 98 21.12 4.93 -10.30
C PRO A 98 21.16 6.02 -9.21
N PRO A 99 22.12 5.95 -8.26
CA PRO A 99 22.24 6.91 -7.16
C PRO A 99 22.30 8.38 -7.62
N SER A 100 23.07 8.65 -8.67
CA SER A 100 23.20 9.99 -9.28
C SER A 100 21.86 10.60 -9.72
N GLU A 101 20.93 9.78 -10.22
CA GLU A 101 19.61 10.23 -10.68
C GLU A 101 18.59 10.33 -9.54
N LEU A 102 18.74 9.52 -8.48
CA LEU A 102 17.88 9.59 -7.29
C LEU A 102 18.20 10.77 -6.38
N PHE A 103 19.44 11.25 -6.40
CA PHE A 103 19.86 12.32 -5.51
C PHE A 103 19.13 13.62 -5.82
N GLU A 104 18.50 14.21 -4.81
CA GLU A 104 17.89 15.52 -4.85
C GLU A 104 18.50 16.46 -3.81
N GLY A 105 18.82 17.67 -4.25
CA GLY A 105 19.34 18.75 -3.42
C GLY A 105 18.25 19.50 -2.67
N TYR A 106 17.10 19.68 -3.32
CA TYR A 106 15.89 20.25 -2.76
C TYR A 106 14.70 19.76 -3.56
N CYS A 107 13.72 19.18 -2.90
CA CYS A 107 12.53 18.69 -3.57
C CYS A 107 11.32 18.82 -2.65
N ASN A 108 10.18 19.17 -3.23
CA ASN A 108 8.89 19.08 -2.58
C ASN A 108 7.90 18.43 -3.55
N LEU A 109 7.48 17.20 -3.26
CA LEU A 109 6.59 16.43 -4.12
C LEU A 109 5.18 16.39 -3.55
N THR A 110 4.22 16.56 -4.46
CA THR A 110 2.78 16.41 -4.23
C THR A 110 2.20 15.66 -5.41
N ALA A 111 1.16 14.86 -5.17
CA ALA A 111 0.41 14.24 -6.25
C ALA A 111 -0.44 15.26 -7.01
N LYS A 112 -0.83 14.91 -8.23
CA LYS A 112 -1.75 15.73 -9.05
C LYS A 112 -3.23 15.45 -8.78
N ASN A 113 -3.57 14.31 -8.17
CA ASN A 113 -4.94 13.86 -7.94
C ASN A 113 -5.31 13.89 -6.44
N TRP A 114 -6.60 14.02 -6.15
CA TRP A 114 -7.12 14.25 -4.79
C TRP A 114 -7.19 13.01 -3.91
N LEU A 115 -7.60 11.88 -4.50
CA LEU A 115 -7.91 10.67 -3.75
C LEU A 115 -6.61 10.02 -3.26
N ALA A 116 -6.36 10.10 -1.95
CA ALA A 116 -5.16 9.61 -1.29
C ALA A 116 -5.42 9.52 0.22
N GLY A 117 -5.92 8.37 0.68
CA GLY A 117 -6.40 8.19 2.04
C GLY A 117 -7.02 6.81 2.24
N GLY A 118 -7.91 6.68 3.20
CA GLY A 118 -8.53 5.42 3.58
C GLY A 118 -9.81 5.61 4.37
N THR A 119 -10.34 4.48 4.82
CA THR A 119 -11.41 4.38 5.81
C THR A 119 -11.18 3.13 6.66
N SER A 120 -11.80 3.06 7.84
CA SER A 120 -11.72 1.92 8.76
C SER A 120 -13.09 1.46 9.18
N ILE A 121 -13.23 0.19 9.57
CA ILE A 121 -14.49 -0.39 10.04
C ILE A 121 -14.27 -1.15 11.36
N ALA A 122 -15.24 -1.03 12.25
CA ALA A 122 -15.30 -1.63 13.58
C ALA A 122 -14.04 -1.37 14.44
N GLY A 123 -13.36 -0.25 14.21
CA GLY A 123 -12.08 0.11 14.86
C GLY A 123 -10.94 -0.89 14.65
N ARG A 124 -11.09 -1.88 13.75
CA ARG A 124 -10.21 -3.05 13.66
C ARG A 124 -9.46 -3.15 12.35
N ASP A 125 -10.20 -3.04 11.25
CA ASP A 125 -9.72 -3.28 9.90
C ASP A 125 -9.94 -2.04 9.04
N GLY A 126 -9.26 -1.96 7.90
CA GLY A 126 -9.34 -0.77 7.07
C GLY A 126 -8.78 -0.94 5.68
N MET A 127 -8.92 0.13 4.91
CA MET A 127 -8.38 0.21 3.57
C MET A 127 -7.70 1.56 3.33
N PHE A 128 -6.76 1.57 2.40
CA PHE A 128 -6.13 2.78 1.87
C PHE A 128 -6.22 2.74 0.34
N SER A 129 -6.52 3.88 -0.29
CA SER A 129 -6.49 4.05 -1.74
C SER A 129 -5.86 5.37 -2.15
N ASN A 130 -5.14 5.34 -3.27
CA ASN A 130 -4.54 6.51 -3.89
C ASN A 130 -4.74 6.47 -5.41
N ASP A 131 -5.26 7.56 -5.98
CA ASP A 131 -5.08 7.89 -7.40
C ASP A 131 -3.73 8.61 -7.53
N PHE A 132 -2.68 7.87 -7.84
CA PHE A 132 -1.31 8.34 -7.75
C PHE A 132 -0.85 8.90 -9.09
N PHE A 133 -0.40 10.16 -9.07
CA PHE A 133 0.29 10.79 -10.20
C PHE A 133 1.34 11.73 -9.64
N VAL A 134 2.61 11.33 -9.72
CA VAL A 134 3.77 12.14 -9.30
C VAL A 134 4.91 11.95 -10.31
N LEU A 135 5.52 13.06 -10.74
CA LEU A 135 6.72 13.10 -11.58
C LEU A 135 6.68 12.16 -12.81
N ASP A 136 7.18 10.95 -12.64
CA ASP A 136 7.57 9.99 -13.66
C ASP A 136 6.64 8.78 -13.77
N ILE A 137 5.68 8.65 -12.87
CA ILE A 137 4.78 7.51 -12.83
C ILE A 137 3.36 7.90 -12.37
N ALA A 138 2.37 7.22 -12.96
CA ALA A 138 1.00 7.24 -12.48
C ALA A 138 0.47 5.81 -12.32
N PHE A 139 -0.40 5.59 -11.33
CA PHE A 139 -1.09 4.33 -11.09
C PHE A 139 -2.24 4.54 -10.12
N ARG A 140 -3.16 3.58 -10.03
CA ARG A 140 -4.15 3.51 -8.96
C ARG A 140 -3.79 2.37 -8.05
N ARG A 141 -3.82 2.62 -6.74
CA ARG A 141 -3.53 1.60 -5.74
C ARG A 141 -4.59 1.56 -4.66
N SER A 142 -4.93 0.34 -4.24
CA SER A 142 -5.67 0.04 -3.02
C SER A 142 -4.90 -0.96 -2.17
N VAL A 143 -4.96 -0.77 -0.86
CA VAL A 143 -4.39 -1.66 0.15
C VAL A 143 -5.49 -1.99 1.14
N TYR A 144 -5.73 -3.28 1.35
CA TYR A 144 -6.76 -3.82 2.23
C TYR A 144 -6.09 -4.50 3.41
N CYS A 145 -6.37 -4.04 4.62
CA CYS A 145 -5.72 -4.47 5.84
C CYS A 145 -6.73 -5.19 6.74
N PHE A 146 -6.69 -6.54 6.72
CA PHE A 146 -7.57 -7.40 7.51
C PHE A 146 -6.74 -8.34 8.36
N ASP A 147 -6.82 -8.18 9.67
CA ASP A 147 -6.00 -8.93 10.62
C ASP A 147 -4.53 -9.01 10.20
N ASN A 148 -4.00 -10.21 9.95
CA ASN A 148 -2.61 -10.45 9.60
C ASN A 148 -2.37 -10.49 8.07
N ARG A 149 -3.34 -10.01 7.28
CA ARG A 149 -3.36 -10.07 5.81
C ARG A 149 -3.45 -8.68 5.22
N ILE A 150 -2.46 -8.32 4.41
CA ILE A 150 -2.41 -7.04 3.71
C ILE A 150 -2.44 -7.30 2.21
N THR A 151 -3.58 -7.10 1.56
CA THR A 151 -3.71 -7.28 0.11
C THR A 151 -3.48 -5.95 -0.59
N VAL A 152 -2.61 -5.93 -1.60
CA VAL A 152 -2.23 -4.76 -2.37
C VAL A 152 -2.62 -4.98 -3.82
N LEU A 153 -3.47 -4.09 -4.34
CA LEU A 153 -3.90 -4.06 -5.73
C LEU A 153 -3.39 -2.78 -6.38
N THR A 154 -2.68 -2.91 -7.50
CA THR A 154 -2.21 -1.80 -8.33
C THR A 154 -2.76 -1.97 -9.75
N THR A 155 -3.26 -0.90 -10.35
CA THR A 155 -3.79 -0.87 -11.73
C THR A 155 -3.38 0.42 -12.42
N ASN A 156 -3.67 0.52 -13.72
CA ASN A 156 -3.49 1.71 -14.52
C ASN A 156 -2.05 2.26 -14.47
N LEU A 157 -1.08 1.36 -14.40
CA LEU A 157 0.32 1.72 -14.22
C LEU A 157 0.89 2.27 -15.53
N LYS A 158 1.31 3.54 -15.48
CA LYS A 158 1.77 4.35 -16.61
C LYS A 158 3.11 4.97 -16.34
N LEU A 159 4.05 4.74 -17.26
CA LEU A 159 5.32 5.46 -17.31
C LEU A 159 5.10 6.83 -17.97
N LEU A 160 5.57 7.90 -17.32
CA LEU A 160 5.42 9.29 -17.80
C LEU A 160 6.71 9.88 -18.39
N GLN A 161 7.85 9.22 -18.18
CA GLN A 161 9.14 9.64 -18.72
C GLN A 161 9.43 9.09 -20.11
N GLN A 162 10.21 9.85 -20.89
CA GLN A 162 10.70 9.41 -22.21
C GLN A 162 11.84 8.38 -22.09
N ILE A 163 12.68 8.50 -21.06
CA ILE A 163 13.75 7.53 -20.80
C ILE A 163 13.13 6.31 -20.13
N LYS A 164 13.14 5.19 -20.84
CA LYS A 164 12.61 3.93 -20.30
C LYS A 164 13.55 3.37 -19.23
N ARG A 165 13.06 3.29 -18.01
CA ARG A 165 13.67 2.57 -16.88
C ARG A 165 12.79 1.38 -16.51
N PRO A 166 13.36 0.32 -15.91
CA PRO A 166 12.55 -0.73 -15.30
C PRO A 166 11.59 -0.11 -14.27
N VAL A 167 10.31 -0.46 -14.38
CA VAL A 167 9.30 -0.08 -13.40
C VAL A 167 9.07 -1.27 -12.49
N VAL A 168 9.20 -1.06 -11.18
CA VAL A 168 9.18 -2.15 -10.21
C VAL A 168 8.19 -1.88 -9.09
N THR A 169 7.55 -2.93 -8.58
CA THR A 169 6.92 -2.95 -7.27
C THR A 169 7.79 -3.77 -6.32
N THR A 170 8.28 -3.16 -5.25
CA THR A 170 9.15 -3.88 -4.30
C THR A 170 8.32 -4.61 -3.25
N LEU A 171 8.51 -5.92 -3.12
CA LEU A 171 7.88 -6.74 -2.09
C LEU A 171 8.61 -6.53 -0.76
N PHE A 172 9.93 -6.70 -0.78
CA PHE A 172 10.80 -6.48 0.37
C PHE A 172 12.21 -6.08 -0.08
N GLN A 173 12.86 -5.26 0.76
CA GLN A 173 14.31 -5.07 0.78
C GLN A 173 14.68 -5.05 2.25
N SER A 174 15.52 -5.99 2.67
CA SER A 174 15.80 -6.17 4.09
C SER A 174 17.24 -6.60 4.34
N ASN A 175 17.88 -5.83 5.21
CA ASN A 175 19.28 -5.90 5.61
C ASN A 175 19.52 -7.05 6.58
N PHE A 176 20.55 -7.86 6.34
CA PHE A 176 20.86 -8.99 7.20
C PHE A 176 21.54 -8.58 8.52
N SER A 177 22.36 -7.53 8.49
CA SER A 177 23.14 -7.07 9.64
C SER A 177 22.29 -6.54 10.80
N ASN A 178 21.09 -6.03 10.50
CA ASN A 178 20.16 -5.46 11.48
C ASN A 178 19.12 -6.46 12.02
N LEU A 179 19.19 -7.72 11.61
CA LEU A 179 18.22 -8.76 11.95
C LEU A 179 18.89 -9.94 12.66
N GLU A 180 18.35 -10.31 13.82
CA GLU A 180 18.82 -11.49 14.56
C GLU A 180 18.74 -12.75 13.68
N ASN A 181 19.88 -13.38 13.41
CA ASN A 181 19.99 -14.63 12.64
C ASN A 181 19.53 -14.56 11.16
N ALA A 182 19.49 -13.37 10.53
CA ALA A 182 19.06 -13.26 9.13
C ALA A 182 20.01 -13.96 8.14
N GLU A 183 21.32 -14.00 8.39
CA GLU A 183 22.27 -14.77 7.58
C GLU A 183 21.97 -16.29 7.62
N GLN A 184 21.28 -16.76 8.66
CA GLN A 184 20.86 -18.15 8.83
C GLN A 184 19.42 -18.40 8.33
N THR A 185 18.67 -17.37 7.95
CA THR A 185 17.28 -17.50 7.54
C THR A 185 17.16 -17.41 6.00
N PRO A 186 16.85 -18.52 5.31
CA PRO A 186 16.74 -18.58 3.85
C PRO A 186 15.49 -17.85 3.33
N PHE A 187 15.36 -17.73 2.01
CA PHE A 187 14.02 -17.57 1.44
C PHE A 187 13.32 -18.92 1.39
N THR A 188 11.99 -18.93 1.49
CA THR A 188 11.18 -20.11 1.22
C THR A 188 10.23 -19.82 0.06
N LEU A 189 10.30 -20.62 -1.00
CA LEU A 189 9.49 -20.46 -2.21
C LEU A 189 8.39 -21.52 -2.23
N ASN A 190 7.15 -21.12 -2.56
CA ASN A 190 5.98 -22.01 -2.59
C ASN A 190 5.88 -22.92 -1.34
N ASN A 191 6.23 -22.38 -0.17
CA ASN A 191 6.25 -23.04 1.15
C ASN A 191 7.26 -24.16 1.39
N ASP A 192 7.93 -24.68 0.36
CA ASP A 192 8.78 -25.88 0.51
C ASP A 192 10.24 -25.67 0.04
N GLU A 193 10.48 -24.90 -1.03
CA GLU A 193 11.82 -24.74 -1.60
C GLU A 193 12.64 -23.72 -0.80
N ILE A 194 13.71 -24.19 -0.16
CA ILE A 194 14.57 -23.38 0.70
C ILE A 194 15.78 -22.84 -0.09
N ILE A 195 15.94 -21.52 -0.11
CA ILE A 195 17.06 -20.84 -0.77
C ILE A 195 17.97 -20.20 0.29
N SER A 196 19.08 -20.88 0.60
CA SER A 196 20.12 -20.40 1.52
C SER A 196 21.39 -19.91 0.81
N GLU A 197 21.49 -20.06 -0.51
CA GLU A 197 22.67 -19.66 -1.28
C GLU A 197 22.96 -18.15 -1.15
N PHE A 198 24.24 -17.78 -1.11
CA PHE A 198 24.72 -16.40 -1.07
C PHE A 198 26.08 -16.27 -1.79
N PRO A 199 26.20 -15.47 -2.86
CA PRO A 199 25.13 -14.69 -3.48
C PRO A 199 24.12 -15.57 -4.22
N TYR A 200 22.86 -15.14 -4.28
CA TYR A 200 21.80 -15.76 -5.05
C TYR A 200 21.05 -14.71 -5.85
N GLU A 201 20.76 -15.01 -7.11
CA GLU A 201 19.89 -14.20 -7.96
C GLU A 201 19.09 -15.13 -8.87
N LYS A 202 17.77 -14.98 -8.87
CA LYS A 202 16.89 -15.70 -9.79
C LYS A 202 15.73 -14.82 -10.21
N SER A 203 15.41 -14.92 -11.48
CA SER A 203 14.22 -14.33 -12.07
C SER A 203 13.21 -15.43 -12.39
N PHE A 204 11.96 -15.18 -12.03
CA PHE A 204 10.82 -16.04 -12.32
C PHE A 204 9.93 -15.28 -13.29
N GLU A 205 9.60 -15.92 -14.41
CA GLU A 205 8.70 -15.33 -15.40
C GLU A 205 7.26 -15.75 -15.07
N ASN A 206 6.28 -14.95 -15.48
CA ASN A 206 4.85 -15.26 -15.56
C ASN A 206 4.36 -16.51 -14.78
N HIS A 207 3.95 -16.33 -13.52
CA HIS A 207 3.26 -17.35 -12.70
C HIS A 207 4.07 -18.59 -12.32
N ASP A 208 5.39 -18.58 -12.53
CA ASP A 208 6.28 -19.67 -12.09
C ASP A 208 6.38 -19.79 -10.55
N LEU A 209 5.91 -18.77 -9.82
CA LEU A 209 5.96 -18.72 -8.37
C LEU A 209 4.66 -18.15 -7.80
N ASP A 210 4.08 -18.84 -6.82
CA ASP A 210 2.87 -18.41 -6.12
C ASP A 210 3.18 -17.65 -4.84
N SER A 211 4.26 -18.02 -4.14
CA SER A 211 4.64 -17.34 -2.90
C SER A 211 6.15 -17.28 -2.66
N VAL A 212 6.57 -16.22 -1.98
CA VAL A 212 7.92 -16.08 -1.41
C VAL A 212 7.83 -15.66 0.05
N THR A 213 8.50 -16.39 0.92
CA THR A 213 8.72 -16.00 2.32
C THR A 213 10.12 -15.45 2.47
N ASP A 214 10.24 -14.24 2.98
CA ASP A 214 11.53 -13.59 3.22
C ASP A 214 12.18 -14.07 4.53
N HIS A 215 13.39 -13.58 4.79
CA HIS A 215 14.14 -13.93 6.00
C HIS A 215 13.57 -13.32 7.30
N ARG A 216 12.59 -12.41 7.20
CA ARG A 216 11.81 -11.91 8.34
C ARG A 216 10.60 -12.82 8.63
N LYS A 217 10.46 -13.93 7.88
CA LYS A 217 9.33 -14.87 7.93
C LYS A 217 8.00 -14.22 7.52
N ILE A 218 8.06 -13.25 6.62
CA ILE A 218 6.89 -12.61 6.03
C ILE A 218 6.66 -13.24 4.66
N THR A 219 5.46 -13.74 4.42
CA THR A 219 5.09 -14.39 3.17
C THR A 219 4.40 -13.41 2.25
N TYR A 220 4.79 -13.42 0.97
CA TYR A 220 4.20 -12.63 -0.10
C TYR A 220 3.56 -13.60 -1.10
N TYR A 221 2.23 -13.64 -1.12
CA TYR A 221 1.45 -14.45 -2.06
C TYR A 221 1.09 -13.62 -3.29
N LEU A 222 1.36 -14.14 -4.49
CA LEU A 222 1.40 -13.38 -5.74
C LEU A 222 0.13 -13.47 -6.58
N HIS A 223 -0.94 -14.11 -6.09
CA HIS A 223 -2.25 -14.19 -6.76
C HIS A 223 -2.15 -14.47 -8.27
N SER A 224 -1.49 -15.57 -8.65
CA SER A 224 -1.22 -15.94 -10.05
C SER A 224 -2.46 -15.87 -10.95
N ASN A 225 -3.62 -16.29 -10.43
CA ASN A 225 -4.90 -16.20 -11.14
C ASN A 225 -5.35 -14.75 -11.42
N GLU A 226 -5.19 -13.83 -10.46
CA GLU A 226 -5.57 -12.42 -10.65
C GLU A 226 -4.59 -11.68 -11.57
N ASN A 227 -3.36 -12.19 -11.66
CA ASN A 227 -2.30 -11.63 -12.49
C ASN A 227 -2.17 -12.35 -13.84
N SER A 228 -3.04 -13.31 -14.18
CA SER A 228 -2.88 -14.23 -15.33
C SER A 228 -2.59 -13.53 -16.66
N ASN A 229 -3.20 -12.36 -16.86
CA ASN A 229 -3.12 -11.56 -18.08
C ASN A 229 -2.05 -10.47 -18.04
N GLN A 230 -1.18 -10.48 -17.03
CA GLN A 230 -0.15 -9.47 -16.81
C GLN A 230 1.21 -10.02 -17.22
N SER A 231 2.05 -9.16 -17.79
CA SER A 231 3.44 -9.49 -18.12
C SER A 231 4.36 -8.89 -17.06
N TYR A 232 4.92 -9.75 -16.23
CA TYR A 232 5.80 -9.35 -15.15
C TYR A 232 6.90 -10.39 -14.93
N ARG A 233 7.96 -9.95 -14.25
CA ARG A 233 9.04 -10.80 -13.77
C ARG A 233 9.22 -10.59 -12.28
N LEU A 234 9.20 -11.66 -11.50
CA LEU A 234 9.64 -11.61 -10.11
C LEU A 234 11.15 -11.80 -10.07
N VAL A 235 11.87 -10.91 -9.39
CA VAL A 235 13.31 -11.03 -9.15
C VAL A 235 13.57 -11.19 -7.67
N LEU A 236 14.31 -12.25 -7.30
CA LEU A 236 14.78 -12.50 -5.94
C LEU A 236 16.30 -12.44 -5.91
N ARG A 237 16.84 -11.69 -4.94
CA ARG A 237 18.28 -11.54 -4.72
C ARG A 237 18.64 -11.70 -3.25
N ARG A 238 19.73 -12.43 -2.98
CA ARG A 238 20.47 -12.43 -1.71
C ARG A 238 21.90 -12.07 -2.05
N SER A 239 22.33 -10.83 -1.84
CA SER A 239 23.66 -10.39 -2.25
C SER A 239 24.14 -9.16 -1.47
N GLU A 240 25.43 -8.83 -1.59
CA GLU A 240 25.95 -7.53 -1.17
C GLU A 240 25.36 -6.46 -2.10
N GLN A 241 24.76 -5.41 -1.52
CA GLN A 241 24.32 -4.22 -2.25
C GLN A 241 25.26 -3.06 -1.95
N GLN A 242 25.32 -2.11 -2.89
CA GLN A 242 26.18 -0.93 -2.80
C GLN A 242 25.40 0.34 -3.09
N MET A 243 25.75 1.41 -2.37
CA MET A 243 25.14 2.74 -2.54
C MET A 243 26.18 3.83 -2.30
N ILE A 244 26.18 4.85 -3.17
CA ILE A 244 27.01 6.05 -3.04
C ILE A 244 26.13 7.23 -2.62
N TYR A 245 26.53 7.90 -1.54
CA TYR A 245 25.83 9.03 -0.97
C TYR A 245 26.60 10.33 -1.20
N LEU A 246 25.99 11.27 -1.91
CA LEU A 246 26.58 12.53 -2.38
C LEU A 246 26.39 13.65 -1.36
N ASN A 247 26.69 13.35 -0.10
CA ASN A 247 26.65 14.30 0.99
C ASN A 247 27.99 14.36 1.74
N GLN A 248 28.20 15.42 2.51
CA GLN A 248 29.49 15.71 3.15
C GLN A 248 29.98 14.58 4.09
N SER A 249 29.05 13.86 4.74
CA SER A 249 29.38 12.77 5.67
C SER A 249 30.07 11.58 4.99
N TYR A 250 29.90 11.45 3.67
CA TYR A 250 30.48 10.36 2.88
C TYR A 250 31.69 10.78 2.05
N LEU A 251 32.23 11.99 2.21
CA LEU A 251 33.47 12.37 1.52
C LEU A 251 34.62 11.42 1.90
N ILE A 252 35.40 11.02 0.88
CA ILE A 252 36.64 10.25 1.11
C ILE A 252 37.67 11.15 1.80
N ASP A 253 37.83 12.39 1.32
CA ASP A 253 38.64 13.44 1.91
C ASP A 253 37.81 14.72 2.06
N PRO A 254 37.49 15.16 3.30
CA PRO A 254 36.75 16.41 3.54
C PRO A 254 37.39 17.65 2.92
N LYS A 255 38.71 17.67 2.69
CA LYS A 255 39.42 18.79 2.04
C LYS A 255 39.20 18.81 0.53
N ASN A 256 38.76 17.70 -0.06
CA ASN A 256 38.52 17.56 -1.48
C ASN A 256 37.02 17.50 -1.80
N ASN A 257 36.22 18.37 -1.17
CA ASN A 257 34.77 18.42 -1.34
C ASN A 257 34.39 18.91 -2.76
N PRO A 258 33.65 18.12 -3.57
CA PRO A 258 33.19 18.54 -4.89
C PRO A 258 31.87 19.34 -4.85
N ILE A 259 31.19 19.40 -3.70
CA ILE A 259 29.91 20.10 -3.54
C ILE A 259 30.16 21.61 -3.57
N ILE A 260 29.63 22.30 -4.58
CA ILE A 260 29.68 23.76 -4.67
C ILE A 260 28.37 24.34 -4.11
N ASP A 261 27.23 23.83 -4.56
CA ASP A 261 25.91 24.12 -3.99
C ASP A 261 25.03 22.86 -4.06
N ILE A 262 24.80 22.26 -2.90
CA ILE A 262 23.99 21.05 -2.78
C ILE A 262 22.53 21.27 -3.16
N LYS A 263 21.99 22.46 -2.88
CA LYS A 263 20.56 22.77 -3.11
C LYS A 263 20.21 22.72 -4.58
N SER A 264 21.07 23.30 -5.44
CA SER A 264 20.90 23.31 -6.90
C SER A 264 21.56 22.13 -7.62
N LYS A 265 22.06 21.13 -6.86
CA LYS A 265 22.84 20.00 -7.40
C LYS A 265 24.06 20.47 -8.21
N HIS A 266 24.71 21.57 -7.80
CA HIS A 266 25.90 22.09 -8.46
C HIS A 266 27.17 21.54 -7.80
N PHE A 267 27.95 20.80 -8.60
CA PHE A 267 29.17 20.11 -8.18
C PHE A 267 30.33 20.48 -9.11
N ARG A 268 31.55 20.12 -8.70
CA ARG A 268 32.79 20.43 -9.42
C ARG A 268 32.83 19.84 -10.84
N GLU A 269 32.44 18.59 -11.01
CA GLU A 269 32.35 17.97 -12.35
C GLU A 269 30.99 18.28 -12.97
N ALA A 270 30.98 18.58 -14.27
CA ALA A 270 29.77 19.00 -14.98
C ALA A 270 28.74 17.87 -15.12
N LYS A 271 29.19 16.62 -15.30
CA LYS A 271 28.32 15.44 -15.22
C LYS A 271 28.20 15.01 -13.78
N TYR A 272 26.98 14.67 -13.39
CA TYR A 272 26.66 14.48 -11.98
C TYR A 272 27.36 13.23 -11.43
N GLU A 273 27.30 12.13 -12.18
CA GLU A 273 27.92 10.84 -11.91
C GLU A 273 29.45 10.91 -11.77
N ASP A 274 30.13 11.83 -12.48
CA ASP A 274 31.59 11.99 -12.40
C ASP A 274 32.06 12.49 -11.00
N ASN A 275 31.13 13.01 -10.19
CA ASN A 275 31.40 13.44 -8.82
C ASN A 275 31.35 12.28 -7.81
N GLU A 276 30.82 11.10 -8.15
CA GLU A 276 30.73 9.96 -7.22
C GLU A 276 32.09 9.51 -6.68
N LYS A 277 33.16 9.69 -7.48
CA LYS A 277 34.56 9.34 -7.13
C LYS A 277 35.09 10.04 -5.88
N TYR A 278 34.45 11.13 -5.41
CA TYR A 278 34.86 11.85 -4.21
C TYR A 278 34.19 11.33 -2.93
N PHE A 279 33.27 10.37 -3.05
CA PHE A 279 32.46 9.83 -1.96
C PHE A 279 32.73 8.34 -1.73
N LYS A 280 32.55 7.91 -0.48
CA LYS A 280 32.70 6.53 -0.06
C LYS A 280 31.52 5.70 -0.58
N THR A 281 31.83 4.57 -1.21
CA THR A 281 30.84 3.53 -1.46
C THR A 281 30.50 2.83 -0.15
N THR A 282 29.22 2.81 0.19
CA THR A 282 28.68 2.03 1.31
C THR A 282 28.19 0.69 0.81
N LYS A 283 28.25 -0.34 1.66
CA LYS A 283 27.86 -1.70 1.29
C LYS A 283 27.33 -2.48 2.49
N ASP A 284 26.40 -3.38 2.23
CA ASP A 284 25.89 -4.35 3.20
C ASP A 284 25.16 -5.49 2.49
N ASN A 285 24.79 -6.54 3.22
CA ASN A 285 24.11 -7.71 2.68
C ASN A 285 22.59 -7.58 2.81
N TYR A 286 21.87 -7.87 1.73
CA TYR A 286 20.42 -7.74 1.66
C TYR A 286 19.74 -8.95 1.04
N GLY A 287 18.52 -9.19 1.50
CA GLY A 287 17.50 -9.91 0.75
C GLY A 287 16.60 -8.89 0.04
N LEU A 288 16.41 -9.06 -1.27
CA LEU A 288 15.60 -8.19 -2.11
C LEU A 288 14.65 -9.03 -2.95
N GLY A 289 13.37 -8.66 -2.94
CA GLY A 289 12.34 -9.26 -3.78
C GLY A 289 11.48 -8.17 -4.40
N TYR A 290 11.34 -8.17 -5.73
CA TYR A 290 10.52 -7.19 -6.44
C TYR A 290 9.90 -7.75 -7.72
N ILE A 291 8.80 -7.15 -8.12
CA ILE A 291 8.11 -7.40 -9.39
C ILE A 291 8.55 -6.32 -10.38
N GLU A 292 9.12 -6.72 -11.50
CA GLU A 292 9.36 -5.87 -12.67
C GLU A 292 8.14 -5.95 -13.60
N HIS A 293 7.54 -4.80 -13.90
CA HIS A 293 6.39 -4.68 -14.81
C HIS A 293 6.89 -4.50 -16.24
N LEU A 294 6.59 -5.44 -17.13
CA LEU A 294 7.18 -5.47 -18.47
C LEU A 294 6.39 -4.64 -19.50
N ASN A 295 5.09 -4.44 -19.28
CA ASN A 295 4.18 -3.73 -20.21
C ASN A 295 3.47 -2.56 -19.53
N VAL A 296 4.13 -1.39 -19.46
CA VAL A 296 3.66 -0.21 -18.70
C VAL A 296 3.28 0.99 -19.57
N ASP A 297 3.48 0.89 -20.89
CA ASP A 297 3.36 2.03 -21.81
C ASP A 297 1.90 2.34 -22.18
N ASP A 298 1.01 1.35 -22.17
CA ASP A 298 -0.40 1.50 -22.55
C ASP A 298 -1.32 1.75 -21.35
N GLY A 299 -0.78 1.69 -20.13
CA GLY A 299 -1.55 1.87 -18.91
C GLY A 299 -2.40 0.68 -18.50
N THR A 300 -2.16 -0.51 -19.06
CA THR A 300 -2.96 -1.70 -18.73
C THR A 300 -2.34 -2.56 -17.62
N ALA A 301 -1.06 -2.30 -17.27
CA ALA A 301 -0.37 -3.02 -16.22
C ALA A 301 -1.11 -2.92 -14.87
N SER A 302 -1.32 -4.09 -14.27
CA SER A 302 -1.86 -4.29 -12.94
C SER A 302 -1.10 -5.39 -12.21
N PHE A 303 -1.16 -5.38 -10.88
CA PHE A 303 -0.60 -6.45 -10.08
C PHE A 303 -1.28 -6.54 -8.72
N VAL A 304 -1.51 -7.77 -8.27
CA VAL A 304 -2.09 -8.10 -6.96
C VAL A 304 -1.11 -8.97 -6.17
N TYR A 305 -0.89 -8.64 -4.89
CA TYR A 305 -0.22 -9.54 -3.96
C TYR A 305 -0.80 -9.40 -2.55
N THR A 306 -0.64 -10.41 -1.71
CA THR A 306 -0.98 -10.36 -0.29
C THR A 306 0.25 -10.61 0.56
N ILE A 307 0.46 -9.75 1.55
CA ILE A 307 1.44 -9.94 2.61
C ILE A 307 0.74 -10.70 3.74
N LEU A 308 1.25 -11.90 4.07
CA LEU A 308 0.77 -12.75 5.15
C LEU A 308 1.77 -12.71 6.29
N ILE A 309 1.29 -12.32 7.47
CA ILE A 309 2.12 -12.08 8.64
C ILE A 309 1.90 -13.22 9.64
N GLY A 310 2.92 -14.05 9.84
CA GLY A 310 2.85 -15.25 10.69
C GLY A 310 2.84 -16.54 9.88
N HIS A 311 3.99 -17.21 9.83
CA HIS A 311 4.28 -18.34 8.94
C HIS A 311 3.27 -19.50 9.00
N GLU A 312 2.87 -19.96 10.19
CA GLU A 312 1.93 -21.10 10.32
C GLU A 312 0.54 -20.77 9.76
N GLN A 313 0.08 -19.54 9.96
CA GLN A 313 -1.21 -19.06 9.46
C GLN A 313 -1.18 -18.85 7.94
N SER A 314 -0.01 -18.51 7.37
CA SER A 314 0.16 -18.33 5.93
C SER A 314 -0.14 -19.61 5.13
N ASN A 315 0.34 -20.78 5.59
CA ASN A 315 0.17 -22.06 4.88
C ASN A 315 -1.31 -22.45 4.79
N GLN A 316 -2.01 -22.44 5.91
CA GLN A 316 -3.44 -22.71 5.96
C GLN A 316 -4.22 -21.74 5.05
N TRP A 317 -3.88 -20.45 5.11
CA TRP A 317 -4.53 -19.43 4.28
C TRP A 317 -4.36 -19.69 2.77
N MET A 318 -3.16 -20.09 2.33
CA MET A 318 -2.89 -20.39 0.93
C MET A 318 -3.63 -21.64 0.44
N GLU A 319 -3.76 -22.66 1.28
CA GLU A 319 -4.57 -23.85 0.97
C GLU A 319 -6.05 -23.48 0.78
N GLU A 320 -6.60 -22.66 1.67
CA GLU A 320 -7.97 -22.14 1.57
C GLU A 320 -8.18 -21.22 0.35
N PHE A 321 -7.13 -20.70 -0.27
CA PHE A 321 -7.26 -19.87 -1.47
C PHE A 321 -7.60 -20.69 -2.74
N SER A 322 -7.48 -22.01 -2.69
CA SER A 322 -7.76 -22.92 -3.81
C SER A 322 -9.25 -23.13 -4.11
N HIS A 323 -10.16 -22.61 -3.28
CA HIS A 323 -11.60 -22.75 -3.47
C HIS A 323 -12.10 -22.09 -4.78
N SER A 324 -13.08 -22.72 -5.43
CA SER A 324 -13.54 -22.33 -6.76
C SER A 324 -14.64 -21.27 -6.78
N SER A 325 -15.37 -21.07 -5.68
CA SER A 325 -16.44 -20.05 -5.62
C SER A 325 -15.83 -18.65 -5.58
N LYS A 326 -16.41 -17.72 -6.34
CA LYS A 326 -15.93 -16.32 -6.45
C LYS A 326 -17.02 -15.29 -6.19
N ASP A 327 -18.25 -15.73 -5.90
CA ASP A 327 -19.37 -14.83 -5.66
C ASP A 327 -19.86 -14.98 -4.21
N PRO A 328 -19.55 -14.01 -3.33
CA PRO A 328 -20.02 -14.00 -1.96
C PRO A 328 -21.55 -14.00 -1.83
N TRP A 329 -22.29 -13.45 -2.79
CA TRP A 329 -23.75 -13.32 -2.68
C TRP A 329 -24.50 -14.52 -3.23
N ALA A 330 -23.87 -15.36 -4.05
CA ALA A 330 -24.42 -16.65 -4.47
C ALA A 330 -24.10 -17.79 -3.49
N SER A 331 -23.14 -17.58 -2.59
CA SER A 331 -22.63 -18.62 -1.68
C SER A 331 -23.45 -18.72 -0.39
N VAL A 332 -24.00 -19.90 -0.13
CA VAL A 332 -24.75 -20.21 1.10
C VAL A 332 -23.79 -20.45 2.27
N ASP A 333 -22.69 -21.17 2.01
CA ASP A 333 -21.59 -21.34 2.95
C ASP A 333 -20.39 -20.50 2.50
N LEU A 334 -19.93 -19.61 3.38
CA LEU A 334 -18.79 -18.75 3.09
C LEU A 334 -17.48 -19.51 3.14
N THR A 335 -17.40 -20.66 3.83
CA THR A 335 -16.14 -21.42 3.92
C THR A 335 -15.65 -21.94 2.58
N ASP A 336 -16.55 -22.05 1.59
CA ASP A 336 -16.25 -22.43 0.21
C ASP A 336 -15.71 -21.26 -0.63
N LEU A 337 -15.53 -20.06 -0.05
CA LEU A 337 -14.87 -18.95 -0.70
C LEU A 337 -13.40 -18.89 -0.29
N PRO A 338 -12.52 -18.42 -1.20
CA PRO A 338 -11.21 -17.93 -0.83
C PRO A 338 -11.32 -16.90 0.32
N PRO A 339 -10.36 -16.86 1.24
CA PRO A 339 -10.37 -15.91 2.35
C PRO A 339 -10.48 -14.44 1.92
N SER A 340 -10.02 -14.13 0.71
CA SER A 340 -10.13 -12.80 0.13
C SER A 340 -10.40 -12.86 -1.38
N LEU A 341 -11.22 -11.95 -1.89
CA LEU A 341 -11.60 -11.91 -3.30
C LEU A 341 -11.41 -10.50 -3.88
N ILE A 342 -10.86 -10.44 -5.10
CA ILE A 342 -10.89 -9.22 -5.93
C ILE A 342 -12.15 -9.28 -6.77
N LEU A 343 -13.14 -8.44 -6.43
CA LEU A 343 -14.42 -8.38 -7.14
C LEU A 343 -14.37 -7.39 -8.32
N SER A 344 -13.51 -6.39 -8.24
CA SER A 344 -13.22 -5.47 -9.35
C SER A 344 -11.81 -4.90 -9.24
N LYS A 345 -11.15 -4.75 -10.38
CA LYS A 345 -9.86 -4.08 -10.55
C LYS A 345 -9.83 -3.20 -11.81
N SER A 346 -10.94 -2.52 -12.07
CA SER A 346 -11.07 -1.62 -13.22
C SER A 346 -10.40 -0.27 -12.95
N ASP A 347 -10.28 0.54 -13.99
CA ASP A 347 -9.80 1.90 -13.87
C ASP A 347 -10.64 2.71 -12.87
N ASP A 348 -11.97 2.62 -12.94
CA ASP A 348 -12.85 3.47 -12.12
C ASP A 348 -13.13 2.89 -10.74
N THR A 349 -12.91 1.58 -10.54
CA THR A 349 -13.21 0.90 -9.28
C THR A 349 -12.19 -0.15 -8.88
N HIS A 350 -11.85 -0.16 -7.61
CA HIS A 350 -11.30 -1.35 -6.95
C HIS A 350 -12.29 -1.87 -5.91
N ILE A 351 -12.60 -3.16 -5.95
CA ILE A 351 -13.54 -3.79 -5.02
C ILE A 351 -12.94 -5.09 -4.52
N PHE A 352 -12.93 -5.23 -3.20
CA PHE A 352 -12.33 -6.35 -2.49
C PHE A 352 -13.32 -6.88 -1.45
N TYR A 353 -13.32 -8.18 -1.23
CA TYR A 353 -14.12 -8.82 -0.19
C TYR A 353 -13.23 -9.63 0.75
N ASP A 354 -13.39 -9.43 2.05
CA ASP A 354 -12.82 -10.26 3.11
C ASP A 354 -13.91 -11.18 3.66
N ARG A 355 -13.68 -12.48 3.54
CA ARG A 355 -14.63 -13.53 3.95
C ARG A 355 -14.83 -13.55 5.47
N ASP A 356 -13.74 -13.49 6.22
CA ASP A 356 -13.75 -13.74 7.67
C ASP A 356 -14.53 -12.66 8.44
N THR A 357 -14.50 -11.42 7.95
CA THR A 357 -15.25 -10.30 8.53
C THR A 357 -16.57 -10.00 7.83
N ASP A 358 -16.87 -10.69 6.72
CA ASP A 358 -17.95 -10.42 5.77
C ASP A 358 -17.97 -8.95 5.33
N THR A 359 -16.81 -8.43 4.94
CA THR A 359 -16.63 -7.00 4.60
C THR A 359 -16.29 -6.81 3.14
N THR A 360 -17.04 -5.96 2.46
CA THR A 360 -16.71 -5.49 1.11
C THR A 360 -16.13 -4.09 1.15
N CYS A 361 -14.95 -3.92 0.57
CA CYS A 361 -14.23 -2.67 0.43
C CYS A 361 -14.40 -2.13 -0.99
N TYR A 362 -14.71 -0.85 -1.11
CA TYR A 362 -14.95 -0.16 -2.37
C TYR A 362 -14.02 1.05 -2.47
N THR A 363 -13.45 1.27 -3.64
CA THR A 363 -12.84 2.54 -4.02
C THR A 363 -13.45 3.00 -5.33
N CYS A 364 -13.96 4.22 -5.35
CA CYS A 364 -14.42 4.92 -6.53
C CYS A 364 -13.36 5.96 -6.91
N TYR A 365 -12.78 5.83 -8.11
CA TYR A 365 -11.85 6.80 -8.68
C TYR A 365 -12.53 7.82 -9.62
N SER A 366 -13.76 7.53 -10.05
CA SER A 366 -14.52 8.38 -10.98
C SER A 366 -14.95 9.69 -10.33
N THR A 367 -14.74 10.81 -11.03
CA THR A 367 -15.28 12.13 -10.66
C THR A 367 -16.74 12.30 -11.03
N ASP A 368 -17.25 11.48 -11.95
CA ASP A 368 -18.65 11.40 -12.34
C ASP A 368 -19.36 10.28 -11.58
N ARG A 369 -20.70 10.31 -11.56
CA ARG A 369 -21.51 9.21 -11.01
C ARG A 369 -21.10 7.88 -11.63
N LEU A 370 -20.83 6.90 -10.78
CA LEU A 370 -20.34 5.59 -11.16
C LEU A 370 -21.31 4.51 -10.70
N GLU A 371 -21.86 3.77 -11.66
CA GLU A 371 -22.62 2.56 -11.40
C GLU A 371 -21.66 1.41 -11.06
N VAL A 372 -21.81 0.85 -9.87
CA VAL A 372 -20.96 -0.22 -9.33
C VAL A 372 -21.68 -1.57 -9.45
N ASN A 373 -22.93 -1.62 -8.97
CA ASN A 373 -23.78 -2.82 -8.99
C ASN A 373 -23.17 -4.10 -8.39
N ILE A 374 -22.16 -4.00 -7.52
CA ILE A 374 -21.50 -5.15 -6.87
C ILE A 374 -21.82 -5.14 -5.37
N GLY A 375 -22.34 -6.25 -4.88
CA GLY A 375 -22.84 -6.36 -3.52
C GLY A 375 -24.00 -5.43 -3.23
N LEU A 376 -23.98 -4.82 -2.04
CA LEU A 376 -25.01 -3.88 -1.59
C LEU A 376 -24.87 -2.49 -2.20
N VAL A 377 -23.77 -2.15 -2.86
CA VAL A 377 -23.59 -0.81 -3.46
C VAL A 377 -24.10 -0.80 -4.90
N ARG A 378 -25.04 0.12 -5.18
CA ARG A 378 -25.54 0.44 -6.51
C ARG A 378 -24.61 1.42 -7.22
N SER A 379 -24.37 2.58 -6.62
CA SER A 379 -23.58 3.65 -7.22
C SER A 379 -22.88 4.55 -6.21
N PHE A 380 -21.85 5.27 -6.67
CA PHE A 380 -21.24 6.39 -5.99
C PHE A 380 -21.41 7.68 -6.81
N GLU A 381 -21.61 8.81 -6.14
CA GLU A 381 -21.78 10.10 -6.82
C GLU A 381 -20.46 10.88 -6.98
N GLN A 382 -19.39 10.47 -6.29
CA GLN A 382 -18.07 11.10 -6.35
C GLN A 382 -16.94 10.14 -5.89
N PRO A 383 -15.66 10.51 -6.07
CA PRO A 383 -14.54 9.69 -5.60
C PRO A 383 -14.56 9.51 -4.09
N CYS A 384 -14.47 8.27 -3.64
CA CYS A 384 -14.51 7.92 -2.23
C CYS A 384 -13.95 6.51 -1.97
N MET A 385 -13.76 6.21 -0.69
CA MET A 385 -13.50 4.87 -0.18
C MET A 385 -14.65 4.50 0.75
N ALA A 386 -15.15 3.29 0.63
CA ALA A 386 -16.20 2.78 1.50
C ALA A 386 -15.94 1.33 1.91
N MET A 387 -16.37 0.96 3.11
CA MET A 387 -16.39 -0.42 3.60
C MET A 387 -17.82 -0.72 4.06
N VAL A 388 -18.34 -1.87 3.65
CA VAL A 388 -19.66 -2.36 4.04
C VAL A 388 -19.49 -3.74 4.66
N ARG A 389 -19.84 -3.87 5.94
CA ARG A 389 -19.78 -5.11 6.69
C ARG A 389 -21.17 -5.72 6.84
N GLY A 390 -21.28 -6.98 6.47
CA GLY A 390 -22.53 -7.73 6.38
C GLY A 390 -23.17 -7.65 4.99
N ARG A 391 -23.97 -8.67 4.67
CA ARG A 391 -24.69 -8.80 3.38
C ARG A 391 -26.21 -8.62 3.49
N GLY A 392 -26.72 -8.38 4.70
CA GLY A 392 -28.16 -8.42 4.99
C GLY A 392 -28.76 -9.83 4.88
N PRO A 393 -30.05 -10.03 5.20
CA PRO A 393 -30.97 -9.05 5.79
C PRO A 393 -30.58 -8.66 7.22
N GLY A 394 -31.07 -7.52 7.71
CA GLY A 394 -30.80 -7.02 9.07
C GLY A 394 -29.99 -5.72 9.09
N THR A 395 -29.08 -5.60 10.05
CA THR A 395 -28.22 -4.42 10.22
C THR A 395 -26.87 -4.65 9.56
N ILE A 396 -26.39 -3.64 8.82
CA ILE A 396 -25.04 -3.60 8.26
C ILE A 396 -24.28 -2.42 8.85
N THR A 397 -22.95 -2.53 8.89
CA THR A 397 -22.07 -1.41 9.25
C THR A 397 -21.47 -0.83 7.98
N VAL A 398 -21.48 0.49 7.86
CA VAL A 398 -20.93 1.20 6.71
C VAL A 398 -19.94 2.24 7.20
N SER A 399 -18.77 2.28 6.58
CA SER A 399 -17.76 3.31 6.76
C SER A 399 -17.45 3.95 5.43
N ILE A 400 -17.44 5.28 5.35
CA ILE A 400 -17.16 6.01 4.11
C ILE A 400 -16.30 7.24 4.36
N ALA A 401 -15.36 7.50 3.44
CA ALA A 401 -14.48 8.66 3.47
C ALA A 401 -14.17 9.17 2.07
N THR A 402 -13.87 10.46 1.96
CA THR A 402 -13.19 11.04 0.79
C THR A 402 -12.08 11.99 1.22
N THR A 403 -11.06 12.10 0.37
CA THR A 403 -9.96 13.04 0.57
C THR A 403 -9.96 14.20 -0.41
N ASP A 404 -10.95 14.27 -1.30
CA ASP A 404 -11.14 15.43 -2.16
C ASP A 404 -11.74 16.57 -1.34
N PHE A 405 -10.98 17.67 -1.22
CA PHE A 405 -11.42 18.84 -0.45
C PHE A 405 -12.34 19.76 -1.23
N MET A 406 -12.38 19.64 -2.57
CA MET A 406 -13.21 20.46 -3.43
C MET A 406 -14.68 20.05 -3.33
N LEU A 407 -14.95 18.82 -2.88
CA LEU A 407 -16.29 18.37 -2.62
C LEU A 407 -16.93 19.22 -1.52
N ASN A 408 -18.21 19.56 -1.72
CA ASN A 408 -19.07 20.03 -0.65
C ASN A 408 -18.96 19.04 0.53
N LYS A 409 -19.22 19.47 1.78
CA LYS A 409 -19.09 18.64 3.00
C LYS A 409 -19.97 17.37 3.01
N THR A 410 -20.61 17.02 1.90
CA THR A 410 -21.51 15.90 1.69
C THR A 410 -20.93 14.90 0.71
N MET A 411 -20.99 13.62 1.07
CA MET A 411 -20.84 12.50 0.16
C MET A 411 -22.18 11.76 0.01
N SER A 412 -22.27 10.92 -1.01
CA SER A 412 -23.45 10.13 -1.30
C SER A 412 -23.10 8.83 -1.99
N MET A 413 -23.82 7.78 -1.60
CA MET A 413 -23.84 6.48 -2.27
C MET A 413 -25.27 5.97 -2.32
N VAL A 414 -25.56 5.06 -3.25
CA VAL A 414 -26.85 4.36 -3.32
C VAL A 414 -26.63 2.91 -2.92
N LEU A 415 -27.37 2.45 -1.93
CA LEU A 415 -27.39 1.06 -1.47
C LEU A 415 -28.61 0.34 -2.08
N LYS A 416 -28.42 -0.91 -2.49
CA LYS A 416 -29.49 -1.76 -3.02
C LYS A 416 -30.49 -2.10 -1.92
N GLY A 417 -31.78 -1.91 -2.19
CA GLY A 417 -32.87 -2.17 -1.24
C GLY A 417 -33.14 -1.02 -0.26
N LYS A 418 -34.14 -1.24 0.61
CA LYS A 418 -34.64 -0.25 1.57
C LYS A 418 -33.88 -0.34 2.89
N TRP A 419 -33.28 0.77 3.31
CA TRP A 419 -32.50 0.90 4.54
C TRP A 419 -32.90 2.17 5.30
N ALA A 420 -32.96 2.08 6.62
CA ALA A 420 -33.38 3.14 7.52
C ALA A 420 -32.61 3.09 8.85
N ASN A 421 -32.88 4.06 9.73
CA ASN A 421 -32.31 4.14 11.08
C ASN A 421 -30.77 4.15 11.06
N ALA A 422 -30.18 5.07 10.30
CA ALA A 422 -28.73 5.23 10.29
C ALA A 422 -28.25 5.81 11.64
N GLU A 423 -27.41 5.07 12.36
CA GLU A 423 -26.89 5.44 13.68
C GLU A 423 -25.36 5.54 13.64
N LEU A 424 -24.82 6.71 14.00
CA LEU A 424 -23.37 6.93 14.02
C LEU A 424 -22.69 6.07 15.08
N LEU A 425 -21.56 5.45 14.73
CA LEU A 425 -20.72 4.68 15.66
C LEU A 425 -19.57 5.50 16.26
N SER A 426 -19.37 6.74 15.80
CA SER A 426 -18.37 7.65 16.35
C SER A 426 -19.02 8.84 17.05
N ASP A 427 -18.41 9.27 18.15
CA ASP A 427 -18.83 10.46 18.88
C ASP A 427 -18.64 11.71 18.00
N ASP A 428 -19.73 12.41 17.73
CA ASP A 428 -19.70 13.72 17.09
C ASP A 428 -19.88 14.84 18.11
N GLU A 429 -18.80 15.13 18.85
CA GLU A 429 -18.79 16.14 19.93
C GLU A 429 -19.30 17.53 19.49
N ASN A 430 -19.33 17.84 18.19
CA ASN A 430 -19.73 19.16 17.66
C ASN A 430 -20.95 19.14 16.72
N GLY A 431 -21.65 18.01 16.56
CA GLY A 431 -22.83 17.93 15.68
C GLY A 431 -22.57 18.30 14.21
N CYS A 432 -21.39 17.98 13.67
CA CYS A 432 -20.99 18.28 12.29
C CYS A 432 -21.06 17.06 11.35
N VAL A 433 -21.33 15.88 11.87
CA VAL A 433 -21.40 14.61 11.16
C VAL A 433 -22.82 14.08 11.27
N HIS A 434 -23.46 13.85 10.14
CA HIS A 434 -24.81 13.30 10.08
C HIS A 434 -24.94 12.37 8.89
N VAL A 435 -25.85 11.41 8.99
CA VAL A 435 -26.20 10.49 7.91
C VAL A 435 -27.69 10.60 7.67
N ARG A 436 -28.09 10.73 6.40
CA ARG A 436 -29.49 10.75 5.99
C ARG A 436 -29.73 9.69 4.94
N THR A 437 -30.85 8.99 5.08
CA THR A 437 -31.31 7.98 4.14
C THR A 437 -32.56 8.50 3.41
N GLU A 438 -32.61 8.29 2.09
CA GLU A 438 -33.74 8.65 1.24
C GLU A 438 -34.04 7.49 0.29
N ALA A 439 -35.30 7.10 0.15
CA ALA A 439 -35.70 6.11 -0.85
C ALA A 439 -35.49 6.69 -2.26
N THR A 440 -35.00 5.86 -3.18
CA THR A 440 -34.90 6.20 -4.61
C THR A 440 -36.14 5.71 -5.35
N ALA A 441 -36.23 6.02 -6.65
CA ALA A 441 -37.32 5.54 -7.50
C ALA A 441 -37.30 4.02 -7.72
N ASP A 442 -36.16 3.36 -7.49
CA ASP A 442 -35.93 1.93 -7.77
C ASP A 442 -36.00 1.07 -6.50
N ASP A 443 -36.68 1.54 -5.44
CA ASP A 443 -36.73 0.90 -4.10
C ASP A 443 -35.34 0.67 -3.45
N ASP A 444 -34.34 1.43 -3.89
CA ASP A 444 -33.01 1.50 -3.28
C ASP A 444 -32.94 2.65 -2.26
N THR A 445 -31.83 2.75 -1.53
CA THR A 445 -31.62 3.80 -0.52
C THR A 445 -30.42 4.66 -0.87
N LYS A 446 -30.65 5.95 -1.12
CA LYS A 446 -29.59 6.94 -1.16
C LYS A 446 -29.16 7.28 0.27
N VAL A 447 -27.88 7.10 0.55
CA VAL A 447 -27.24 7.51 1.80
C VAL A 447 -26.44 8.77 1.53
N THR A 448 -26.78 9.86 2.21
CA THR A 448 -26.02 11.12 2.19
C THR A 448 -25.30 11.30 3.51
N VAL A 449 -23.99 11.57 3.45
CA VAL A 449 -23.12 11.67 4.62
C VAL A 449 -22.51 13.06 4.68
N TRP A 450 -22.78 13.79 5.75
CA TRP A 450 -22.08 15.04 6.08
C TRP A 450 -20.87 14.68 6.92
N GLN A 451 -19.68 15.12 6.51
CA GLN A 451 -18.43 14.75 7.17
C GLN A 451 -17.59 15.96 7.58
N ARG A 452 -16.74 15.76 8.59
CA ARG A 452 -15.55 16.60 8.78
C ARG A 452 -14.54 16.24 7.72
N ILE A 453 -13.86 17.25 7.18
CA ILE A 453 -12.89 17.07 6.11
C ILE A 453 -11.88 15.99 6.53
N TYR A 454 -11.72 14.95 5.70
CA TYR A 454 -10.77 13.84 5.87
C TYR A 454 -11.11 12.80 6.94
N MET A 455 -12.18 12.91 7.71
CA MET A 455 -12.51 11.89 8.70
C MET A 455 -13.46 10.84 8.12
N PRO A 456 -13.15 9.54 8.24
CA PRO A 456 -14.12 8.48 8.04
C PRO A 456 -15.39 8.72 8.86
N VAL A 457 -16.54 8.42 8.25
CA VAL A 457 -17.82 8.37 8.95
C VAL A 457 -18.30 6.93 8.96
N GLU A 458 -18.48 6.38 10.15
CA GLU A 458 -18.93 5.02 10.38
C GLU A 458 -20.31 5.04 11.06
N PHE A 459 -21.21 4.21 10.56
CA PHE A 459 -22.58 4.11 11.04
C PHE A 459 -23.16 2.72 10.81
N GLU A 460 -24.14 2.34 11.62
CA GLU A 460 -25.00 1.19 11.36
C GLU A 460 -26.26 1.64 10.64
N ILE A 461 -26.80 0.77 9.79
CA ILE A 461 -28.06 1.01 9.09
C ILE A 461 -28.82 -0.31 8.96
N SER A 462 -30.14 -0.26 9.17
CA SER A 462 -30.98 -1.46 9.24
C SER A 462 -31.91 -1.55 8.05
N GLN A 463 -32.12 -2.76 7.55
CA GLN A 463 -33.06 -3.00 6.47
C GLN A 463 -34.48 -2.62 6.91
N SER A 464 -35.18 -1.88 6.05
CA SER A 464 -36.58 -1.51 6.26
C SER A 464 -37.51 -2.54 5.60
N TYR A 465 -38.54 -2.97 6.33
CA TYR A 465 -39.57 -3.90 5.85
C TYR A 465 -40.90 -3.21 5.53
N ASP A 466 -40.93 -1.88 5.63
CA ASP A 466 -42.13 -1.05 5.41
C ASP A 466 -42.39 -0.71 3.93
#